data_AF-A0A6J6KYI0-F1
#
_entry.id   AF-A0A6J6KYI0-F1
#
_cell.length_a   1.000
_cell.length_b   1.000
_cell.length_c   1.000
_cell.angle_alpha   90.00
_cell.angle_beta   90.00
_cell.angle_gamma   90.00
#
_symmetry.space_group_name_H-M   'P 1'
#
loop_
_entity.id
_entity.type
_entity.pdbx_description
1 polymer ?
#
loop_
_entity_poly.entity_id
_entity_poly.type
_entity_poly.pdbx_seq_one_letter_code
_entity_poly.pdbx_strand_id
1 'polypeptide(L)'
;MIGALLGLVTAVIIGIIIYRGAVSVDLAKLFRWTGFALIIVAAGLLTYAVHEYQEAGLLPGEDNIAFDISSTIPPESWYGSLLKGIFSFRPVTTWLEVVVWWAYAVPVLVLFLKKTKRPALPKQSVPQPV
;
A
#
# COMPACT_ATOMS: atom_id res chain seq x y z
N MET A 1 -39.79 -14.49 2.81
CA MET A 1 -39.68 -13.84 1.50
C MET A 1 -39.30 -12.34 1.59
N ILE A 2 -39.78 -11.60 2.61
CA ILE A 2 -39.47 -10.17 2.78
C ILE A 2 -37.98 -9.90 3.00
N GLY A 3 -37.29 -10.68 3.85
CA GLY A 3 -35.84 -10.52 4.08
C GLY A 3 -34.98 -10.75 2.83
N ALA A 4 -35.37 -11.71 1.98
CA ALA A 4 -34.70 -11.95 0.70
C ALA A 4 -34.90 -10.77 -0.27
N LEU A 5 -36.10 -10.18 -0.29
CA LEU A 5 -36.39 -9.01 -1.10
C LEU A 5 -35.60 -7.78 -0.63
N LEU A 6 -35.52 -7.55 0.69
CA LEU A 6 -34.72 -6.46 1.27
C LEU A 6 -33.23 -6.63 1.00
N GLY A 7 -32.71 -7.86 1.13
CA GLY A 7 -31.32 -8.18 0.80
C GLY A 7 -31.01 -7.91 -0.68
N LEU A 8 -31.90 -8.32 -1.59
CA LEU A 8 -31.78 -8.05 -3.02
C LEU A 8 -31.74 -6.54 -3.32
N VAL A 9 -32.69 -5.79 -2.76
CA VAL A 9 -32.76 -4.33 -2.95
C VAL A 9 -31.50 -3.66 -2.41
N THR A 10 -31.03 -4.08 -1.23
CA THR A 10 -29.80 -3.54 -0.63
C THR A 10 -28.58 -3.83 -1.51
N ALA A 11 -28.45 -5.05 -2.02
CA ALA A 11 -27.35 -5.42 -2.92
C ALA A 11 -27.36 -4.59 -4.21
N VAL A 12 -28.54 -4.36 -4.80
CA VAL A 12 -28.68 -3.51 -6.00
C VAL A 12 -28.30 -2.06 -5.71
N ILE A 13 -28.77 -1.49 -4.59
CA ILE A 13 -28.42 -0.12 -4.18
C ILE A 13 -26.90 0.01 -4.00
N ILE A 14 -26.28 -0.90 -3.25
CA ILE A 14 -24.83 -0.93 -3.05
C ILE A 14 -24.10 -1.06 -4.39
N GLY A 15 -24.56 -1.95 -5.27
CA GLY A 15 -23.98 -2.14 -6.61
C GLY A 15 -24.01 -0.87 -7.45
N ILE A 16 -25.13 -0.14 -7.43
CA ILE A 16 -25.26 1.14 -8.15
C ILE A 16 -24.33 2.20 -7.56
N ILE A 17 -24.23 2.29 -6.24
CA ILE A 17 -23.32 3.23 -5.56
C ILE A 17 -21.86 2.94 -5.93
N ILE A 18 -21.45 1.68 -5.88
CA ILE A 18 -20.08 1.25 -6.24
C ILE A 18 -19.82 1.51 -7.72
N TYR A 19 -20.75 1.19 -8.61
CA TYR A 19 -20.58 1.43 -10.05
C TYR A 19 -20.41 2.92 -10.37
N ARG A 20 -21.25 3.79 -9.80
CA ARG A 20 -21.12 5.25 -9.98
C ARG A 20 -19.81 5.78 -9.38
N GLY A 21 -19.40 5.24 -8.24
CA GLY A 21 -18.11 5.53 -7.62
C GLY A 21 -16.96 5.14 -8.54
N ALA A 22 -16.89 3.89 -8.96
CA ALA A 22 -15.81 3.34 -9.78
C ALA A 22 -15.66 4.03 -11.15
N VAL A 23 -16.77 4.34 -11.82
CA VAL A 23 -16.75 5.00 -13.14
C VAL A 23 -16.26 6.45 -13.06
N SER A 24 -16.37 7.11 -11.91
CA SER A 24 -15.88 8.48 -11.71
C SER A 24 -14.46 8.57 -11.15
N VAL A 25 -13.83 7.44 -10.81
CA VAL A 25 -12.48 7.41 -10.24
C VAL A 25 -11.44 7.55 -11.36
N ASP A 26 -10.54 8.53 -11.20
CA ASP A 26 -9.36 8.66 -12.03
C ASP A 26 -8.44 7.43 -11.81
N LEU A 27 -8.34 6.56 -12.82
CA LEU A 27 -7.47 5.38 -12.79
C LEU A 27 -6.01 5.76 -12.50
N ALA A 28 -5.52 6.89 -13.01
CA ALA A 28 -4.16 7.34 -12.75
C ALA A 28 -3.97 7.82 -11.30
N LYS A 29 -5.05 8.18 -10.59
CA LYS A 29 -5.05 8.44 -9.15
C LYS A 29 -5.15 7.13 -8.36
N LEU A 30 -6.03 6.22 -8.77
CA LEU A 30 -6.20 4.91 -8.15
C LEU A 30 -4.90 4.09 -8.19
N PHE A 31 -4.30 3.91 -9.37
CA PHE A 31 -3.04 3.18 -9.52
C PHE A 31 -1.88 3.80 -8.74
N ARG A 32 -1.88 5.12 -8.56
CA ARG A 32 -0.86 5.79 -7.75
C ARG A 32 -1.02 5.44 -6.28
N TRP A 33 -2.26 5.47 -5.78
CA TRP A 33 -2.57 5.14 -4.39
C TRP A 33 -2.37 3.65 -4.10
N THR A 34 -2.88 2.77 -4.97
CA THR A 34 -2.71 1.32 -4.80
C THR A 34 -1.25 0.91 -5.01
N GLY A 35 -0.56 1.47 -6.00
CA GLY A 35 0.88 1.22 -6.23
C GLY A 35 1.73 1.70 -5.06
N PHE A 36 1.45 2.88 -4.49
CA PHE A 36 2.10 3.35 -3.27
C PHE A 36 1.88 2.38 -2.11
N ALA A 37 0.63 1.97 -1.87
CA ALA A 37 0.30 1.00 -0.83
C ALA A 37 1.05 -0.33 -1.03
N LEU A 38 1.11 -0.83 -2.27
CA LEU A 38 1.81 -2.06 -2.63
C LEU A 38 3.33 -1.97 -2.36
N ILE A 39 3.97 -0.82 -2.62
CA ILE A 39 5.39 -0.63 -2.33
C ILE A 39 5.66 -0.73 -0.82
N ILE A 40 4.81 -0.10 -0.01
CA ILE A 40 4.94 -0.14 1.46
C ILE A 40 4.72 -1.56 1.99
N VAL A 41 3.69 -2.26 1.49
CA VAL A 41 3.42 -3.66 1.86
C VAL A 41 4.57 -4.57 1.46
N ALA A 42 5.13 -4.41 0.26
CA ALA A 42 6.29 -5.17 -0.20
C ALA A 42 7.53 -4.90 0.65
N ALA A 43 7.77 -3.65 1.05
CA ALA A 43 8.86 -3.30 1.96
C ALA A 43 8.69 -3.99 3.33
N GLY A 44 7.46 -4.01 3.87
CA GLY A 44 7.12 -4.74 5.10
C GLY A 44 7.35 -6.24 4.98
N LEU A 45 6.91 -6.87 3.87
CA LEU A 45 7.11 -8.30 3.64
C LEU A 45 8.60 -8.67 3.48
N LEU A 46 9.39 -7.82 2.82
CA LEU A 46 10.84 -8.00 2.72
C LEU A 46 11.50 -7.96 4.09
N THR A 47 11.10 -6.99 4.92
CA THR A 47 11.59 -6.83 6.29
C THR A 47 11.26 -8.06 7.14
N TYR A 48 10.01 -8.55 7.03
CA TYR A 48 9.57 -9.78 7.67
C TYR A 48 10.40 -11.00 7.24
N ALA A 49 10.64 -11.15 5.93
CA ALA A 49 11.49 -12.23 5.45
C ALA A 49 12.90 -12.14 6.07
N VAL A 50 13.53 -10.97 6.03
CA VAL A 50 14.87 -10.76 6.62
C VAL A 50 14.90 -11.13 8.10
N HIS A 51 13.84 -10.82 8.84
CA HIS A 51 13.73 -11.20 10.24
C HIS A 51 13.67 -12.72 10.44
N GLU A 52 12.90 -13.45 9.63
CA GLU A 52 12.88 -14.92 9.66
C GLU A 52 14.27 -15.51 9.33
N TYR A 53 15.06 -14.86 8.48
CA TYR A 53 16.46 -15.24 8.23
C TYR A 53 17.38 -14.93 9.43
N GLN A 54 17.08 -13.90 10.24
CA GLN A 54 17.78 -13.63 11.49
C GLN A 54 17.44 -14.68 12.56
N GLU A 55 16.16 -14.99 12.74
CA GLU A 55 15.69 -16.05 13.66
C GLU A 55 16.24 -17.44 13.27
N ALA A 56 16.40 -17.70 11.96
CA ALA A 56 17.03 -18.92 11.46
C ALA A 56 18.55 -18.98 11.66
N GLY A 57 19.18 -17.94 12.23
CA GLY A 57 20.62 -17.84 12.48
C GLY A 57 21.46 -17.59 11.22
N LEU A 58 20.84 -17.28 10.08
CA LEU A 58 21.52 -17.02 8.80
C LEU A 58 22.00 -15.57 8.68
N LEU A 59 21.38 -14.64 9.40
CA LEU A 59 21.74 -13.23 9.41
C LEU A 59 22.03 -12.74 10.84
N PRO A 60 23.14 -12.01 11.06
CA PRO A 60 23.42 -11.41 12.36
C PRO A 60 22.50 -10.22 12.64
N GLY A 61 22.21 -9.95 13.93
CA GLY A 61 21.51 -8.72 14.35
C GLY A 61 20.22 -8.90 15.12
N GLU A 62 19.85 -10.12 15.52
CA GLU A 62 18.69 -10.40 16.40
C GLU A 62 18.76 -9.59 17.71
N ASP A 63 19.95 -9.41 18.28
CA ASP A 63 20.16 -8.69 19.54
C ASP A 63 20.19 -7.15 19.40
N ASN A 64 20.20 -6.60 18.18
CA ASN A 64 20.39 -5.16 17.93
C ASN A 64 19.08 -4.45 17.64
N ILE A 65 18.26 -4.36 18.69
CA ILE A 65 16.91 -3.78 18.68
C ILE A 65 17.00 -2.25 18.44
N ALA A 66 16.34 -1.75 17.40
CA ALA A 66 16.30 -0.32 17.07
C ALA A 66 15.13 0.41 17.74
N PHE A 67 13.99 -0.26 17.86
CA PHE A 67 12.78 0.28 18.45
C PHE A 67 12.02 -0.81 19.20
N ASP A 68 11.77 -0.59 20.48
CA ASP A 68 10.76 -1.28 21.27
C ASP A 68 9.64 -0.26 21.56
N ILE A 69 8.56 -0.33 20.77
CA ILE A 69 7.39 0.58 20.90
C ILE A 69 6.25 -0.11 21.67
N SER A 70 6.52 -1.21 22.38
CA SER A 70 5.51 -2.01 23.07
C SER A 70 4.81 -1.25 24.22
N SER A 71 5.29 -0.07 24.59
CA SER A 71 4.73 0.76 25.68
C SER A 71 3.63 1.75 25.25
N THR A 72 3.45 2.04 23.95
CA THR A 72 2.60 3.18 23.51
C THR A 72 1.42 2.79 22.62
N ILE A 73 1.35 1.55 22.11
CA ILE A 73 0.28 1.11 21.20
C ILE A 73 -0.36 -0.17 21.73
N PRO A 74 -1.53 -0.10 22.40
CA PRO A 74 -2.28 -1.28 22.80
C PRO A 74 -2.59 -2.15 21.57
N PRO A 75 -2.10 -3.40 21.50
CA PRO A 75 -2.39 -4.36 20.44
C PRO A 75 -3.88 -4.63 20.22
N GLU A 76 -4.70 -4.30 21.22
CA GLU A 76 -6.11 -4.70 21.33
C GLU A 76 -7.09 -3.78 20.58
N SER A 77 -6.62 -2.66 20.02
CA SER A 77 -7.52 -1.77 19.27
C SER A 77 -7.88 -2.36 17.90
N TRP A 78 -9.13 -2.24 17.49
CA TRP A 78 -9.60 -2.78 16.21
C TRP A 78 -8.84 -2.21 14.99
N TYR A 79 -8.36 -0.98 15.10
CA TYR A 79 -7.46 -0.37 14.11
C TYR A 79 -6.04 -0.95 14.17
N GLY A 80 -5.53 -1.25 15.37
CA GLY A 80 -4.23 -1.89 15.57
C GLY A 80 -4.16 -3.28 14.95
N SER A 81 -5.22 -4.09 15.07
CA SER A 81 -5.32 -5.40 14.41
C SER A 81 -5.44 -5.30 12.88
N LEU A 82 -6.17 -4.30 12.37
CA LEU A 82 -6.25 -4.04 10.93
C LEU A 82 -4.91 -3.54 10.37
N LEU A 83 -4.23 -2.61 11.05
CA LEU A 83 -2.92 -2.14 10.62
C LEU A 83 -1.85 -3.22 10.76
N LYS A 84 -1.86 -4.02 11.83
CA LYS A 84 -0.97 -5.18 11.97
C LYS A 84 -1.22 -6.21 10.87
N GLY A 85 -2.49 -6.51 10.58
CA GLY A 85 -2.87 -7.47 9.55
C GLY A 85 -2.57 -7.00 8.13
N ILE A 86 -2.64 -5.69 7.85
CA ILE A 86 -2.43 -5.12 6.51
C ILE A 86 -0.96 -4.74 6.27
N PHE A 87 -0.24 -4.30 7.31
CA PHE A 87 1.11 -3.76 7.18
C PHE A 87 2.21 -4.63 7.82
N SER A 88 1.89 -5.81 8.35
CA SER A 88 2.83 -6.71 9.04
C SER A 88 3.68 -6.00 10.10
N PHE A 89 3.07 -5.05 10.83
CA PHE A 89 3.78 -4.18 11.76
C PHE A 89 4.15 -4.95 13.05
N ARG A 90 5.42 -5.36 13.18
CA ARG A 90 5.98 -5.93 14.41
C ARG A 90 6.54 -4.80 15.30
N PRO A 91 6.19 -4.74 16.60
CA PRO A 91 6.67 -3.70 17.53
C PRO A 91 8.15 -3.78 17.92
N VAL A 92 8.83 -4.87 17.54
CA VAL A 92 10.26 -5.09 17.77
C VAL A 92 10.91 -5.12 16.40
N THR A 93 11.64 -4.06 16.06
CA THR A 93 12.30 -3.92 14.75
C THR A 93 13.80 -3.76 14.98
N THR A 94 14.62 -4.59 14.32
CA THR A 94 16.09 -4.46 14.39
C THR A 94 16.58 -3.30 13.51
N TRP A 95 17.78 -2.79 13.75
CA TRP A 95 18.37 -1.73 12.89
C TRP A 95 18.52 -2.19 11.44
N LEU A 96 18.79 -3.48 11.24
CA LEU A 96 18.95 -4.09 9.92
C LEU A 96 17.63 -4.07 9.14
N GLU A 97 16.53 -4.40 9.81
CA GLU A 97 15.18 -4.30 9.25
C GLU A 97 14.82 -2.87 8.82
N VAL A 98 15.13 -1.86 9.64
CA VAL A 98 14.90 -0.44 9.29
C VAL A 98 15.70 -0.03 8.06
N VAL A 99 16.98 -0.42 8.00
CA VAL A 99 17.85 -0.11 6.85
C VAL A 99 17.35 -0.81 5.59
N VAL A 100 16.97 -2.09 5.67
CA VAL A 100 16.41 -2.86 4.54
C VAL A 100 15.12 -2.21 4.04
N TRP A 101 14.24 -1.81 4.96
CA TRP A 101 12.99 -1.15 4.62
C TRP A 101 13.25 0.14 3.83
N TRP A 102 14.12 1.03 4.34
CA TRP A 102 14.45 2.28 3.67
C TRP A 102 15.22 2.08 2.35
N ALA A 103 16.13 1.11 2.30
CA ALA A 103 16.90 0.77 1.12
C ALA A 103 16.02 0.23 -0.02
N TYR A 104 14.88 -0.39 0.29
CA TYR A 104 13.90 -0.80 -0.71
C TYR A 104 12.87 0.30 -1.01
N ALA A 105 12.24 0.86 0.02
CA ALA A 105 11.10 1.77 -0.13
C ALA A 105 11.50 3.04 -0.89
N VAL A 106 12.65 3.66 -0.57
CA VAL A 106 13.05 4.94 -1.18
C VAL A 106 13.35 4.81 -2.66
N PRO A 107 14.23 3.90 -3.13
CA PRO A 107 14.51 3.80 -4.55
C PRO A 107 13.28 3.41 -5.36
N VAL A 108 12.49 2.45 -4.87
CA VAL A 108 11.28 1.97 -5.57
C VAL A 108 10.23 3.07 -5.64
N LEU A 109 10.01 3.82 -4.56
CA LEU A 109 9.09 4.94 -4.55
C LEU A 109 9.56 6.08 -5.47
N VAL A 110 10.86 6.40 -5.47
CA VAL A 110 11.43 7.41 -6.37
C VAL A 110 11.23 7.01 -7.82
N LEU A 111 11.52 5.74 -8.18
CA LEU A 111 11.30 5.24 -9.54
C LEU A 111 9.82 5.23 -9.93
N PHE A 112 8.93 4.85 -9.01
CA PHE A 112 7.48 4.84 -9.21
C PHE A 112 6.91 6.25 -9.42
N LEU A 113 7.41 7.24 -8.67
CA LEU A 113 6.98 8.64 -8.77
C LEU A 113 7.66 9.41 -9.90
N LYS A 114 8.79 8.92 -10.44
CA LYS A 114 9.50 9.51 -11.57
C LYS A 114 8.68 9.30 -12.85
N LYS A 115 7.66 10.16 -12.97
CA LYS A 115 6.71 10.38 -14.06
C LYS A 115 7.18 9.78 -15.39
N THR A 116 6.47 8.77 -15.87
CA THR A 116 6.36 8.47 -17.30
C THR A 116 5.85 9.75 -17.97
N LYS A 117 6.76 10.53 -18.57
CA LYS A 117 6.40 11.69 -19.39
C LYS A 117 5.53 11.16 -20.53
N ARG A 118 4.21 11.33 -20.45
CA ARG A 118 3.35 11.14 -21.62
C ARG A 118 3.90 12.07 -22.71
N PRO A 119 4.22 11.55 -23.90
CA PRO A 119 4.54 12.41 -25.03
C PRO A 119 3.38 13.38 -25.22
N ALA A 120 3.67 14.69 -25.25
CA ALA A 120 2.65 15.66 -25.61
C ALA A 120 2.16 15.29 -27.02
N LEU A 121 0.87 15.03 -27.17
CA LEU A 121 0.30 14.81 -28.50
C LEU A 121 0.66 16.02 -29.37
N PRO A 122 1.20 15.81 -30.58
CA PRO A 122 1.52 16.90 -31.49
C PRO A 122 0.27 17.74 -31.69
N LYS A 123 0.37 19.03 -31.38
CA LYS A 123 -0.69 20.00 -31.64
C LYS A 123 -0.85 20.05 -33.16
N GLN A 124 -1.87 19.40 -33.71
CA GLN A 124 -2.21 19.53 -35.13
C GLN A 124 -2.48 21.01 -35.40
N SER A 125 -1.52 21.68 -36.04
CA SER A 125 -1.69 23.01 -36.59
C SER A 125 -2.70 22.90 -37.72
N VAL A 126 -3.93 23.31 -37.46
CA VAL A 126 -4.93 23.51 -38.51
C VAL A 126 -4.38 24.60 -39.44
N PRO A 127 -4.14 24.34 -40.73
CA PRO A 127 -3.71 25.37 -41.67
C PRO A 127 -4.78 26.46 -41.76
N GLN A 128 -4.40 27.72 -41.56
CA GLN A 128 -5.30 28.85 -41.76
C GLN A 128 -5.51 29.03 -43.29
N PRO A 129 -6.77 29.09 -43.77
CA PRO A 129 -7.04 29.39 -45.17
C PRO A 129 -6.68 30.86 -45.46
N VAL A 130 -5.93 31.06 -46.54
CA VAL A 130 -5.47 32.36 -47.09
C VAL A 130 -6.56 33.10 -47.84
#